data_AF-A0AAW2WL20-F1
#
_entry.id   AF-A0AAW2WL20-F1
#
_cell.length_a   1.000
_cell.length_b   1.000
_cell.length_c   1.000
_cell.angle_alpha   90.00
_cell.angle_beta   90.00
_cell.angle_gamma   90.00
#
_symmetry.space_group_name_H-M   'P 1'
#
loop_
_entity.id
_entity.type
_entity.pdbx_description
1 polymer ?
#
loop_
_entity_poly.entity_id
_entity_poly.type
_entity_poly.pdbx_seq_one_letter_code
_entity_poly.pdbx_strand_id
1 'polypeptide(L)'
;MQVIKDLPSPVRTTAAVQPLSVYDKLTSLVSSNAVVVFTVSGCCMCHVVKQLLFGLGVGPTIVELDRDASGTDIHALLFRLSGAAGVQPQLVVPAVFVGGKFLGGIESVMACHINGTLVPLLRDAGALWL
;
A
#
# COMPACT_ATOMS: atom_id res chain seq x y z
N MET A 1 7.22 47.50 16.38
CA MET A 1 6.00 47.82 17.15
C MET A 1 4.83 47.13 16.47
N GLN A 2 3.91 46.62 17.29
CA GLN A 2 2.75 45.77 17.03
C GLN A 2 1.98 46.09 15.73
N VAL A 3 1.57 45.09 14.92
CA VAL A 3 0.34 44.25 15.06
C VAL A 3 -0.90 45.16 14.91
N ILE A 4 -1.89 44.93 14.04
CA ILE A 4 -2.97 43.90 14.07
C ILE A 4 -3.89 44.07 12.82
N LYS A 5 -4.59 42.99 12.45
CA LYS A 5 -6.00 42.92 11.96
C LYS A 5 -6.30 43.49 10.56
N ASP A 6 -6.87 42.77 9.59
CA ASP A 6 -7.83 41.67 9.63
C ASP A 6 -7.68 40.79 8.37
N LEU A 7 -7.62 39.47 8.56
CA LEU A 7 -7.97 38.53 7.50
C LEU A 7 -9.43 38.13 7.75
N PRO A 8 -10.37 38.37 6.81
CA PRO A 8 -11.73 37.88 6.95
C PRO A 8 -11.76 36.36 6.75
N SER A 9 -12.25 35.67 7.78
CA SER A 9 -12.82 34.31 7.77
C SER A 9 -14.05 34.20 6.86
N PRO A 10 -14.73 33.04 6.79
CA PRO A 10 -14.32 31.74 6.30
C PRO A 10 -15.13 31.43 5.04
N VAL A 11 -14.49 31.28 3.88
CA VAL A 11 -15.22 30.75 2.72
C VAL A 11 -15.43 29.25 2.98
N ARG A 12 -16.69 28.89 3.24
CA ARG A 12 -17.21 27.53 3.07
C ARG A 12 -16.91 27.09 1.64
N THR A 13 -15.75 26.50 1.41
CA THR A 13 -15.50 25.75 0.19
C THR A 13 -16.22 24.42 0.37
N THR A 14 -17.42 24.37 -0.19
CA THR A 14 -18.08 23.12 -0.57
C THR A 14 -17.06 22.28 -1.32
N ALA A 15 -16.55 21.22 -0.68
CA ALA A 15 -15.68 20.26 -1.32
C ALA A 15 -16.44 19.63 -2.48
N ALA A 16 -16.03 19.97 -3.70
CA ALA A 16 -16.50 19.33 -4.91
C ALA A 16 -16.20 17.83 -4.79
N VAL A 17 -17.24 16.99 -4.77
CA VAL A 17 -17.11 15.54 -4.85
C VAL A 17 -16.66 15.20 -6.26
N GLN A 18 -15.35 15.10 -6.45
CA GLN A 18 -14.76 14.53 -7.66
C GLN A 18 -14.86 12.98 -7.57
N PRO A 19 -15.04 12.26 -8.69
CA PRO A 19 -14.95 10.81 -8.69
C PRO A 19 -13.55 10.40 -8.23
N LEU A 20 -13.46 9.56 -7.19
CA LEU A 20 -12.19 9.05 -6.67
C LEU A 20 -11.42 8.35 -7.80
N SER A 21 -10.25 8.88 -8.18
CA SER A 21 -9.40 8.17 -9.13
C SER A 21 -8.86 6.89 -8.50
N VAL A 22 -8.55 5.88 -9.31
CA VAL A 22 -7.95 4.62 -8.82
C VAL A 22 -6.65 4.87 -8.05
N TYR A 23 -5.90 5.90 -8.47
CA TYR A 23 -4.71 6.35 -7.77
C TYR A 23 -5.04 6.87 -6.37
N ASP A 24 -6.05 7.73 -6.22
CA ASP A 24 -6.47 8.25 -4.91
C ASP A 24 -6.96 7.12 -3.99
N LYS A 25 -7.68 6.13 -4.54
CA LYS A 25 -8.10 4.93 -3.80
C LYS A 25 -6.89 4.16 -3.28
N LEU A 26 -5.90 3.89 -4.14
CA LEU A 26 -4.66 3.21 -3.75
C LEU A 26 -3.90 4.01 -2.70
N THR A 27 -3.68 5.32 -2.93
CA THR A 27 -2.94 6.19 -2.02
C THR A 27 -3.62 6.29 -0.65
N SER A 28 -4.95 6.44 -0.62
CA SER A 28 -5.72 6.45 0.62
C SER A 28 -5.57 5.13 1.38
N LEU A 29 -5.65 4.00 0.67
CA LEU A 29 -5.55 2.68 1.28
C LEU A 29 -4.17 2.42 1.89
N VAL A 30 -3.08 2.74 1.18
CA VAL A 30 -1.72 2.50 1.65
C VAL A 30 -1.25 3.51 2.70
N SER A 31 -1.79 4.73 2.70
CA SER A 31 -1.46 5.74 3.72
C SER A 31 -2.22 5.54 5.03
N SER A 32 -3.40 4.92 4.99
CA SER A 32 -4.23 4.68 6.18
C SER A 32 -3.87 3.39 6.93
N ASN A 33 -3.01 2.55 6.36
CA ASN A 33 -2.66 1.24 6.91
C ASN A 33 -1.14 1.08 6.98
N ALA A 34 -0.63 0.54 8.10
CA ALA A 34 0.80 0.33 8.30
C ALA A 34 1.39 -0.64 7.26
N VAL A 35 0.65 -1.70 6.91
CA VAL A 35 1.02 -2.68 5.87
C VAL A 35 -0.20 -3.01 5.03
N VAL A 36 -0.05 -2.97 3.71
CA VAL A 36 -1.06 -3.41 2.75
C VAL A 36 -0.44 -4.44 1.81
N VAL A 37 -1.15 -5.54 1.58
CA VAL A 37 -0.77 -6.59 0.64
C VAL A 37 -1.88 -6.78 -0.38
N PHE A 38 -1.57 -6.46 -1.63
CA PHE A 38 -2.44 -6.77 -2.76
C PHE A 38 -2.18 -8.20 -3.23
N THR A 39 -3.25 -8.96 -3.40
CA THR A 39 -3.22 -10.40 -3.68
C THR A 39 -4.24 -10.79 -4.74
N VAL A 40 -4.16 -12.03 -5.22
CA VAL A 40 -5.18 -12.68 -6.04
C VAL A 40 -5.51 -14.04 -5.41
N SER A 41 -6.78 -14.45 -5.46
CA SER A 41 -7.21 -15.78 -4.99
C SER A 41 -6.40 -16.90 -5.63
N GLY A 42 -6.00 -17.90 -4.84
CA GLY A 42 -5.26 -19.07 -5.34
C GLY A 42 -3.78 -18.84 -5.64
N CYS A 43 -3.22 -17.64 -5.44
CA CYS A 43 -1.79 -17.39 -5.62
C CYS A 43 -0.96 -17.95 -4.45
N CYS A 44 -0.10 -18.94 -4.74
CA CYS A 44 0.80 -19.54 -3.74
C CYS A 44 1.80 -18.52 -3.15
N MET A 45 2.34 -17.61 -3.98
CA MET A 45 3.27 -16.58 -3.52
C MET A 45 2.60 -15.57 -2.58
N CYS A 46 1.33 -15.23 -2.84
CA CYS A 46 0.54 -14.41 -1.91
C CYS A 46 0.36 -15.10 -0.56
N HIS A 47 0.17 -16.43 -0.56
CA HIS A 47 0.07 -17.19 0.69
C HIS A 47 1.37 -17.14 1.49
N VAL A 48 2.53 -17.28 0.84
CA VAL A 48 3.84 -17.18 1.50
C VAL A 48 4.04 -15.83 2.18
N VAL A 49 3.77 -14.72 1.47
CA VAL A 49 3.91 -13.37 2.05
C VAL A 49 2.95 -13.14 3.21
N LYS A 50 1.68 -13.59 3.07
CA LYS A 50 0.71 -13.52 4.18
C LYS A 50 1.22 -14.27 5.41
N GLN A 51 1.67 -15.51 5.23
CA GLN A 51 2.13 -16.35 6.32
C GLN A 51 3.38 -15.77 7.00
N LEU A 52 4.31 -15.22 6.24
CA LEU A 52 5.48 -14.52 6.78
C LEU A 52 5.05 -13.35 7.67
N LEU A 53 4.20 -12.46 7.17
CA LEU A 53 3.76 -11.28 7.92
C LEU A 53 2.98 -11.66 9.19
N PHE A 54 2.05 -12.62 9.10
CA PHE A 54 1.34 -13.12 10.28
C PHE A 54 2.27 -13.81 11.27
N GLY A 55 3.27 -14.57 10.80
CA GLY A 55 4.28 -15.20 11.64
C GLY A 55 5.17 -14.20 12.39
N LEU A 56 5.34 -13.00 11.83
CA LEU A 56 6.03 -11.87 12.49
C LEU A 56 5.11 -11.08 13.44
N GLY A 57 3.85 -11.48 13.61
CA GLY A 57 2.87 -10.79 14.45
C GLY A 57 2.27 -9.53 13.81
N VAL A 58 2.44 -9.33 12.50
CA VAL A 58 1.87 -8.20 11.77
C VAL A 58 0.41 -8.49 11.41
N GLY A 59 -0.46 -7.49 11.54
CA GLY A 59 -1.83 -7.52 11.01
C GLY A 59 -1.95 -6.72 9.70
N PRO A 60 -1.52 -7.26 8.54
CA PRO A 60 -1.59 -6.54 7.28
C PRO A 60 -3.03 -6.41 6.78
N THR A 61 -3.32 -5.30 6.09
CA THR A 61 -4.54 -5.19 5.28
C THR A 61 -4.37 -5.99 4.01
N ILE A 62 -5.26 -6.96 3.77
CA ILE A 62 -5.23 -7.80 2.56
C ILE A 62 -6.28 -7.31 1.58
N VAL A 63 -5.87 -7.08 0.34
CA VAL A 63 -6.75 -6.66 -0.76
C VAL A 63 -6.72 -7.73 -1.84
N GLU A 64 -7.84 -8.38 -2.09
CA GLU A 64 -7.98 -9.39 -3.16
C GLU A 64 -8.44 -8.71 -4.45
N LEU A 65 -7.54 -8.56 -5.41
CA LEU A 65 -7.77 -7.81 -6.65
C LEU A 65 -8.78 -8.51 -7.58
N ASP A 66 -8.87 -9.83 -7.54
CA ASP A 66 -9.88 -10.58 -8.31
C ASP A 66 -11.30 -10.47 -7.74
N ARG A 67 -11.44 -9.85 -6.56
CA ARG A 67 -12.73 -9.64 -5.88
C ARG A 67 -13.09 -8.16 -5.69
N ASP A 68 -12.17 -7.24 -5.95
CA ASP A 68 -12.41 -5.79 -5.88
C ASP A 68 -12.89 -5.28 -7.24
N ALA A 69 -13.95 -4.45 -7.23
CA ALA A 69 -14.51 -3.89 -8.46
C ALA A 69 -13.51 -3.01 -9.25
N SER A 70 -12.56 -2.38 -8.57
CA SER A 70 -11.45 -1.60 -9.16
C SER A 70 -10.18 -2.44 -9.32
N GLY A 71 -10.24 -3.75 -9.09
CA GLY A 71 -9.07 -4.62 -8.99
C GLY A 71 -8.23 -4.65 -10.26
N THR A 72 -8.85 -4.70 -11.43
CA THR A 72 -8.14 -4.64 -12.73
C THR A 72 -7.36 -3.33 -12.88
N ASP A 73 -7.95 -2.20 -12.53
CA ASP A 73 -7.30 -0.89 -12.65
C ASP A 73 -6.18 -0.71 -11.62
N ILE A 74 -6.41 -1.17 -10.38
CA ILE A 74 -5.38 -1.18 -9.33
C ILE A 74 -4.21 -2.05 -9.77
N HIS A 75 -4.48 -3.23 -10.33
CA HIS A 75 -3.46 -4.13 -10.82
C HIS A 75 -2.61 -3.51 -11.95
N ALA A 76 -3.25 -2.82 -12.90
CA ALA A 76 -2.55 -2.07 -13.94
C ALA A 76 -1.70 -0.92 -13.37
N LEU A 77 -2.20 -0.22 -12.35
CA LEU A 77 -1.43 0.81 -11.65
C LEU A 77 -0.21 0.21 -10.92
N LEU A 78 -0.39 -0.90 -10.20
CA LEU A 78 0.70 -1.62 -9.53
C LEU A 78 1.77 -2.11 -10.52
N PHE A 79 1.36 -2.59 -11.69
CA PHE A 79 2.29 -2.98 -12.77
C PHE A 79 3.17 -1.81 -13.23
N ARG A 80 2.59 -0.60 -13.35
CA ARG A 80 3.37 0.61 -13.69
C ARG A 80 4.32 1.00 -12.57
N LEU A 81 3.88 0.89 -11.30
CA LEU A 81 4.69 1.23 -10.13
C LEU A 81 5.86 0.27 -9.92
N SER A 82 5.72 -1.01 -10.28
CA SER A 82 6.78 -1.99 -10.10
C SER A 82 7.96 -1.81 -11.06
N GLY A 83 7.83 -0.96 -12.08
CA GLY A 83 8.87 -0.78 -13.10
C GLY A 83 9.12 -2.05 -13.94
N ALA A 84 8.24 -3.05 -13.85
CA ALA A 84 8.38 -4.35 -14.49
C ALA A 84 7.99 -4.33 -15.99
N ALA A 85 8.50 -3.34 -16.73
CA ALA A 85 8.32 -3.26 -18.17
C ALA A 85 8.87 -4.53 -18.83
N GLY A 86 7.99 -5.35 -19.42
CA GLY A 86 8.34 -6.61 -20.08
C GLY A 86 8.02 -7.89 -19.28
N VAL A 87 7.49 -7.78 -18.06
CA VAL A 87 6.97 -8.91 -17.29
C VAL A 87 5.48 -9.10 -17.58
N GLN A 88 4.99 -10.33 -17.52
CA GLN A 88 3.56 -10.60 -17.69
C GLN A 88 2.73 -9.88 -16.61
N PRO A 89 1.62 -9.21 -16.96
CA PRO A 89 0.83 -8.43 -16.00
C PRO A 89 0.41 -9.22 -14.76
N GLN A 90 0.10 -10.51 -14.90
CA GLN A 90 -0.32 -11.39 -13.80
C GLN A 90 0.74 -11.62 -12.71
N LEU A 91 1.99 -11.20 -12.91
CA LEU A 91 3.09 -11.44 -11.97
C LEU A 91 3.28 -10.34 -10.92
N VAL A 92 2.40 -9.34 -10.88
CA VAL A 92 2.56 -8.17 -9.98
C VAL A 92 2.16 -8.49 -8.54
N VAL A 93 1.44 -9.58 -8.31
CA VAL A 93 1.06 -10.03 -6.97
C VAL A 93 1.98 -11.12 -6.43
N PRO A 94 2.31 -11.13 -5.13
CA PRO A 94 1.88 -10.15 -4.13
C PRO A 94 2.57 -8.79 -4.33
N ALA A 95 1.83 -7.70 -4.14
CA ALA A 95 2.40 -6.35 -4.11
C ALA A 95 2.26 -5.80 -2.70
N VAL A 96 3.40 -5.47 -2.06
CA VAL A 96 3.45 -5.10 -0.65
C VAL A 96 3.81 -3.62 -0.49
N PHE A 97 3.05 -2.96 0.37
CA PHE A 97 3.31 -1.61 0.83
C PHE A 97 3.53 -1.61 2.34
N VAL A 98 4.48 -0.80 2.80
CA VAL A 98 4.76 -0.61 4.23
C VAL A 98 4.96 0.88 4.50
N GLY A 99 4.27 1.41 5.51
CA GLY A 99 4.29 2.84 5.84
C GLY A 99 3.92 3.74 4.66
N GLY A 100 2.97 3.31 3.83
CA GLY A 100 2.56 4.00 2.61
C GLY A 100 3.53 3.94 1.43
N LYS A 101 4.68 3.26 1.56
CA LYS A 101 5.68 3.13 0.48
C LYS A 101 5.61 1.76 -0.18
N PHE A 102 5.82 1.71 -1.49
CA PHE A 102 5.88 0.46 -2.23
C PHE A 102 7.18 -0.29 -1.91
N LEU A 103 7.07 -1.46 -1.29
CA LEU A 103 8.21 -2.32 -0.97
C LEU A 103 8.58 -3.22 -2.15
N GLY A 104 7.57 -3.72 -2.87
CA GLY A 104 7.76 -4.59 -4.03
C GLY A 104 7.00 -5.90 -3.96
N GLY A 105 7.51 -6.89 -4.71
CA GLY A 105 6.97 -8.22 -4.80
C GLY A 105 7.46 -9.19 -3.72
N ILE A 106 7.21 -10.48 -3.90
CA ILE A 106 7.75 -11.52 -3.02
C ILE A 106 9.28 -11.48 -2.94
N GLU A 107 9.98 -11.24 -4.05
CA GLU A 107 11.44 -11.18 -4.07
C GLU A 107 11.98 -10.08 -3.15
N SER A 108 11.42 -8.88 -3.23
CA SER A 108 11.78 -7.74 -2.38
C SER A 108 11.51 -8.03 -0.90
N VAL A 109 10.33 -8.60 -0.60
CA VAL A 109 9.95 -8.98 0.77
C VAL A 109 10.90 -10.02 1.35
N MET A 110 11.20 -11.06 0.57
CA MET A 110 12.10 -12.14 1.00
C MET A 110 13.53 -11.63 1.14
N ALA A 111 14.00 -10.76 0.25
CA ALA A 111 15.31 -10.12 0.37
C ALA A 111 15.41 -9.31 1.68
N CYS A 112 14.39 -8.51 1.98
CA CYS A 112 14.31 -7.76 3.24
C CYS A 112 14.24 -8.67 4.48
N HIS A 113 13.57 -9.81 4.38
CA HIS A 113 13.50 -10.77 5.47
C HIS A 113 14.86 -11.42 5.73
N ILE A 114 15.53 -11.90 4.67
CA ILE A 114 16.82 -12.59 4.75
C ILE A 114 17.92 -11.66 5.25
N ASN A 115 17.94 -10.41 4.78
CA ASN A 115 18.96 -9.43 5.20
C ASN A 115 18.63 -8.73 6.54
N GLY A 116 17.52 -9.11 7.20
CA GLY A 116 17.13 -8.57 8.50
C GLY A 116 16.54 -7.17 8.50
N THR A 117 16.34 -6.53 7.34
CA THR A 117 15.80 -5.15 7.25
C THR A 117 14.27 -5.08 7.37
N LEU A 118 13.56 -6.21 7.19
CA LEU A 118 12.10 -6.23 7.20
C LEU A 118 11.51 -5.84 8.57
N VAL A 119 12.04 -6.37 9.67
CA VAL A 119 11.53 -6.11 11.02
C VAL A 119 11.69 -4.63 11.43
N PRO A 120 12.87 -3.99 11.26
CA PRO A 120 13.01 -2.55 11.47
C PRO A 120 12.02 -1.72 10.63
N LEU A 121 11.86 -2.06 9.36
CA LEU A 121 10.96 -1.34 8.45
C LEU A 121 9.48 -1.46 8.87
N LEU A 122 9.07 -2.63 9.37
CA LEU A 122 7.74 -2.85 9.92
C LEU A 122 7.53 -2.10 11.25
N ARG A 123 8.55 -2.05 12.10
CA ARG A 123 8.53 -1.29 13.37
C ARG A 123 8.36 0.20 13.12
N ASP A 124 9.13 0.76 12.20
CA ASP A 124 9.07 2.19 11.85
C ASP A 124 7.71 2.58 11.25
N ALA A 125 7.04 1.64 10.57
CA ALA A 125 5.68 1.82 10.07
C ALA A 125 4.59 1.62 11.15
N GLY A 126 4.95 1.27 12.38
CA GLY A 126 4.00 0.98 13.47
C GLY A 126 3.23 -0.33 13.27
N ALA A 127 3.74 -1.25 12.45
CA ALA A 127 3.08 -2.52 12.12
C ALA A 127 3.30 -3.62 13.18
N LEU A 128 4.26 -3.41 14.08
CA LEU A 128 4.59 -4.31 15.18
C LEU A 128 5.10 -3.54 16.39
N TRP A 129 4.78 -4.04 17.59
CA TRP A 129 5.16 -3.46 18.88
C TRP A 129 6.15 -4.41 19.56
N LEU A 130 7.45 -4.21 19.27
CA LEU A 130 8.58 -4.87 19.93
C LEU A 130 9.48 -3.83 20.60
#